data_AF-T2JJI2-F1
#
_entry.id   AF-T2JJI2-F1
#
_cell.length_a   1.000
_cell.length_b   1.000
_cell.length_c   1.000
_cell.angle_alpha   90.00
_cell.angle_beta   90.00
_cell.angle_gamma   90.00
#
_symmetry.space_group_name_H-M   'P 1'
#
loop_
_entity.id
_entity.type
_entity.pdbx_description
1 polymer ?
#
loop_
_entity_poly.entity_id
_entity_poly.type
_entity_poly.pdbx_seq_one_letter_code
_entity_poly.pdbx_strand_id
1 'polypeptide(L)'
;MAKIDWVLSDVEQPATKTISGSDRLGYNVSCQQNCAHIELGDNPVVAGQQWVSGKYQSVEGGHGFLSGMFNGVEPTGRHPFGPGFKVVVWDIDEVTGTVSTAWFFRVCQKGLFNLGCSPYGIGPIPAFTYKENDWIFLGP
;
A
#
# COMPACT_ATOMS: atom_id res chain seq x y z
N MET A 1 -0.67 -14.83 -4.83
CA MET A 1 0.75 -14.53 -4.57
C MET A 1 1.43 -14.15 -5.87
N ALA A 2 2.54 -13.43 -5.79
CA ALA A 2 3.42 -13.10 -6.91
C ALA A 2 4.86 -12.99 -6.40
N LYS A 3 5.82 -13.04 -7.31
CA LYS A 3 7.22 -12.80 -6.97
C LYS A 3 7.53 -11.31 -7.09
N ILE A 4 8.44 -10.81 -6.27
CA ILE A 4 9.01 -9.47 -6.43
C ILE A 4 10.07 -9.57 -7.52
N ASP A 5 9.82 -8.98 -8.69
CA ASP A 5 10.75 -9.01 -9.82
C ASP A 5 11.80 -7.92 -9.66
N TRP A 6 11.34 -6.67 -9.43
CA TRP A 6 12.20 -5.51 -9.26
C TRP A 6 11.85 -4.72 -8.00
N VAL A 7 12.88 -4.18 -7.35
CA VAL A 7 12.78 -3.23 -6.24
C VAL A 7 13.35 -1.90 -6.70
N LEU A 8 12.49 -0.90 -6.92
CA LEU A 8 12.86 0.35 -7.57
C LEU A 8 12.64 1.57 -6.66
N SER A 9 13.65 2.43 -6.56
CA SER A 9 13.69 3.58 -5.64
C SER A 9 12.83 4.76 -6.07
N ASP A 10 12.86 5.84 -5.29
CA ASP A 10 12.06 7.05 -5.50
C ASP A 10 12.48 7.89 -6.71
N VAL A 11 13.55 7.53 -7.42
CA VAL A 11 13.87 8.16 -8.71
C VAL A 11 12.86 7.79 -9.81
N GLU A 12 12.12 6.68 -9.62
CA GLU A 12 11.13 6.19 -10.57
C GLU A 12 9.92 7.11 -10.69
N GLN A 13 9.51 7.34 -11.93
CA GLN A 13 8.32 8.11 -12.27
C GLN A 13 8.02 8.03 -13.79
N PRO A 14 6.73 7.93 -14.20
CA PRO A 14 5.53 7.65 -13.41
C PRO A 14 5.29 6.13 -13.23
N ALA A 15 4.53 5.77 -12.19
CA ALA A 15 3.99 4.40 -12.02
C ALA A 15 2.49 4.39 -12.30
N THR A 16 2.06 3.66 -13.34
CA THR A 16 0.68 3.70 -13.87
C THR A 16 -0.07 2.38 -13.76
N LYS A 17 0.64 1.24 -13.65
CA LYS A 17 0.04 -0.09 -13.53
C LYS A 17 -0.06 -0.52 -12.07
N THR A 18 -0.66 0.33 -11.24
CA THR A 18 -0.52 0.19 -9.79
C THR A 18 -1.52 -0.78 -9.17
N ILE A 19 -1.11 -1.38 -8.05
CA ILE A 19 -1.91 -2.26 -7.19
C ILE A 19 -2.05 -1.72 -5.76
N SER A 20 -1.74 -0.44 -5.59
CA SER A 20 -1.75 0.28 -4.32
C SER A 20 -2.70 1.47 -4.36
N GLY A 21 -3.32 1.77 -3.21
CA GLY A 21 -4.23 2.89 -3.05
C GLY A 21 -4.94 2.86 -1.70
N SER A 22 -6.24 3.11 -1.70
CA SER A 22 -7.12 3.06 -0.51
C SER A 22 -8.38 2.26 -0.80
N ASP A 23 -9.11 1.84 0.24
CA ASP A 23 -10.43 1.24 0.04
C ASP A 23 -11.47 2.24 -0.46
N ARG A 24 -11.18 3.55 -0.36
CA ARG A 24 -12.01 4.64 -0.87
C ARG A 24 -11.82 4.92 -2.35
N LEU A 25 -10.58 4.97 -2.83
CA LEU A 25 -10.23 5.32 -4.22
C LEU A 25 -9.94 4.10 -5.10
N GLY A 26 -9.91 2.90 -4.51
CA GLY A 26 -9.44 1.69 -5.16
C GLY A 26 -7.94 1.50 -5.02
N TYR A 27 -7.47 0.34 -5.48
CA TYR A 27 -6.06 -0.08 -5.38
C TYR A 27 -5.30 0.08 -6.69
N ASN A 28 -5.68 1.03 -7.53
CA ASN A 28 -5.05 1.29 -8.83
C ASN A 28 -4.73 2.79 -8.98
N VAL A 29 -4.35 3.44 -7.88
CA VAL A 29 -4.02 4.85 -7.87
C VAL A 29 -2.63 5.04 -8.47
N SER A 30 -2.53 5.71 -9.62
CA SER A 30 -1.25 5.99 -10.27
C SER A 30 -0.39 6.93 -9.44
N CYS A 31 0.93 6.82 -9.56
CA CYS A 31 1.90 7.72 -8.95
C CYS A 31 2.63 8.53 -10.04
N GLN A 32 2.87 9.81 -9.76
CA GLN A 32 3.45 10.75 -10.74
C GLN A 32 4.92 11.11 -10.45
N GLN A 33 5.32 11.15 -9.17
CA GLN A 33 6.65 11.55 -8.73
C GLN A 33 7.02 10.74 -7.48
N ASN A 34 8.31 10.51 -7.26
CA ASN A 34 8.82 9.76 -6.11
C ASN A 34 8.18 8.37 -5.99
N CYS A 35 8.04 7.67 -7.11
CA CYS A 35 7.22 6.47 -7.20
C CYS A 35 8.00 5.21 -6.84
N ALA A 36 8.73 5.22 -5.72
CA ALA A 36 9.41 4.02 -5.24
C ALA A 36 8.38 2.87 -5.14
N HIS A 37 8.68 1.73 -5.76
CA HIS A 37 7.74 0.62 -5.86
C HIS A 37 8.44 -0.72 -6.03
N ILE A 38 7.68 -1.79 -5.81
CA ILE A 38 8.06 -3.11 -6.28
C ILE A 38 7.27 -3.47 -7.53
N GLU A 39 7.92 -4.12 -8.50
CA GLU A 39 7.25 -4.74 -9.62
C GLU A 39 6.99 -6.22 -9.34
N LEU A 40 5.81 -6.69 -9.72
CA LEU A 40 5.39 -8.07 -9.52
C LEU A 40 5.62 -8.94 -10.75
N GLY A 41 6.08 -10.16 -10.53
CA GLY A 41 6.36 -11.16 -11.57
C GLY A 41 5.77 -12.54 -11.29
N ASP A 42 6.04 -13.48 -12.20
CA ASP A 42 5.67 -14.91 -12.21
C ASP A 42 4.17 -15.27 -12.17
N ASN A 43 3.30 -14.34 -11.79
CA ASN A 43 1.86 -14.49 -11.90
C ASN A 43 1.36 -13.68 -13.11
N PRO A 44 0.88 -14.33 -14.18
CA PRO A 44 0.50 -13.64 -15.42
C PRO A 44 -0.64 -12.63 -15.26
N VAL A 45 -1.42 -12.71 -14.18
CA VAL A 45 -2.51 -11.76 -13.89
C VAL A 45 -1.96 -10.42 -13.39
N VAL A 46 -0.82 -10.42 -12.70
CA VAL A 46 -0.25 -9.25 -12.02
C VAL A 46 1.18 -8.92 -12.48
N ALA A 47 1.69 -9.65 -13.48
CA ALA A 47 3.02 -9.42 -14.02
C ALA A 47 3.16 -7.98 -14.55
N GLY A 48 4.22 -7.29 -14.11
CA GLY A 48 4.46 -5.87 -14.41
C GLY A 48 3.52 -4.90 -13.70
N GLN A 49 2.75 -5.36 -12.70
CA GLN A 49 2.02 -4.45 -11.81
C GLN A 49 2.93 -3.92 -10.70
N GLN A 50 2.64 -2.69 -10.28
CA GLN A 50 3.49 -1.87 -9.44
C GLN A 50 2.84 -1.65 -8.07
N TRP A 51 3.46 -2.10 -7.00
CA TRP A 51 3.02 -1.76 -5.64
C TRP A 51 3.81 -0.55 -5.14
N VAL A 52 3.21 0.63 -5.29
CA VAL A 52 3.83 1.91 -4.93
C VAL A 52 3.97 2.03 -3.41
N SER A 53 5.10 2.57 -2.98
CA SER A 53 5.40 2.84 -1.58
C SER A 53 4.49 3.94 -1.03
N GLY A 54 3.77 3.60 0.04
CA GLY A 54 2.93 4.54 0.76
C GLY A 54 3.74 5.55 1.60
N LYS A 55 5.06 5.38 1.68
CA LYS A 55 5.97 6.36 2.30
C LYS A 55 6.04 7.66 1.51
N TYR A 56 5.91 7.57 0.19
CA TYR A 56 5.99 8.72 -0.73
C TYR A 56 4.63 9.13 -1.31
N GLN A 57 3.63 8.24 -1.24
CA GLN A 57 2.29 8.52 -1.75
C GLN A 57 1.22 8.33 -0.67
N SER A 58 0.51 9.41 -0.37
CA SER A 58 -0.71 9.41 0.44
C SER A 58 -1.92 9.75 -0.41
N VAL A 59 -3.06 9.14 -0.10
CA VAL A 59 -4.31 9.28 -0.86
C VAL A 59 -5.51 9.41 0.09
N GLU A 60 -6.64 9.89 -0.41
CA GLU A 60 -7.85 9.98 0.42
C GLU A 60 -8.25 8.59 0.96
N GLY A 61 -8.57 8.55 2.24
CA GLY A 61 -8.98 7.35 2.95
C GLY A 61 -10.20 7.58 3.83
N GLY A 62 -10.57 6.54 4.57
CA GLY A 62 -11.67 6.58 5.53
C GLY A 62 -13.06 6.79 4.91
N HIS A 63 -14.08 6.67 5.75
CA HIS A 63 -15.49 6.75 5.38
C HIS A 63 -16.30 7.41 6.52
N GLY A 64 -17.35 8.15 6.17
CA GLY A 64 -18.23 8.80 7.15
C GLY A 64 -17.53 9.93 7.92
N PHE A 65 -18.05 10.23 9.11
CA PHE A 65 -17.53 11.31 9.95
C PHE A 65 -16.06 11.10 10.34
N LEU A 66 -15.67 9.85 10.63
CA LEU A 66 -14.29 9.52 10.99
C LEU A 66 -13.30 9.68 9.83
N SER A 67 -13.77 9.85 8.58
CA SER A 67 -12.87 10.10 7.45
C SER A 67 -11.99 11.33 7.65
N GLY A 68 -12.39 12.33 8.46
CA GLY A 68 -11.58 13.51 8.73
C GLY A 68 -10.37 13.29 9.64
N MET A 69 -10.25 12.14 10.30
CA MET A 69 -9.06 11.79 11.08
C MET A 69 -7.83 11.69 10.17
N PHE A 70 -6.63 11.94 10.72
CA PHE A 70 -5.37 11.89 9.96
C PHE A 70 -5.37 12.79 8.71
N ASN A 71 -6.06 13.94 8.78
CA ASN A 71 -6.24 14.88 7.67
C ASN A 71 -6.92 14.28 6.43
N GLY A 72 -7.68 13.19 6.58
CA GLY A 72 -8.41 12.59 5.46
C GLY A 72 -7.61 11.67 4.56
N VAL A 73 -6.33 11.43 4.89
CA VAL A 73 -5.43 10.68 4.02
C VAL A 73 -4.80 9.49 4.72
N GLU A 74 -4.35 8.53 3.92
CA GLU A 74 -3.61 7.35 4.34
C GLU A 74 -2.53 7.02 3.30
N PRO A 75 -1.44 6.35 3.71
CA PRO A 75 -0.44 5.84 2.78
C PRO A 75 -1.10 4.87 1.78
N THR A 76 -0.64 4.89 0.53
CA THR A 76 -1.07 3.90 -0.46
C THR A 76 -0.61 2.51 -0.05
N GLY A 77 -1.47 1.53 -0.28
CA GLY A 77 -1.18 0.13 0.05
C GLY A 77 -2.34 -0.74 -0.35
N ARG A 78 -2.49 -1.90 0.30
CA ARG A 78 -3.51 -2.92 -0.04
C ARG A 78 -3.95 -3.68 1.22
N HIS A 79 -5.04 -4.44 1.10
CA HIS A 79 -5.55 -5.37 2.12
C HIS A 79 -5.37 -6.85 1.71
N PRO A 80 -4.15 -7.42 1.67
CA PRO A 80 -3.98 -8.84 1.34
C PRO A 80 -4.70 -9.74 2.34
N PHE A 81 -4.78 -9.30 3.60
CA PHE A 81 -5.34 -10.07 4.73
C PHE A 81 -6.71 -9.54 5.18
N GLY A 82 -7.40 -8.78 4.33
CA GLY A 82 -8.67 -8.14 4.65
C GLY A 82 -8.53 -6.78 5.36
N PRO A 83 -9.66 -6.15 5.73
CA PRO A 83 -9.72 -4.72 6.08
C PRO A 83 -9.37 -4.41 7.56
N GLY A 84 -8.73 -5.34 8.27
CA GLY A 84 -8.30 -5.12 9.66
C GLY A 84 -7.09 -4.20 9.75
N PHE A 85 -6.21 -4.27 8.75
CA PHE A 85 -5.02 -3.44 8.59
C PHE A 85 -4.65 -3.33 7.11
N LYS A 86 -3.92 -2.27 6.78
CA LYS A 86 -3.33 -2.05 5.47
C LYS A 86 -1.87 -2.47 5.46
N VAL A 87 -1.49 -3.24 4.44
CA VAL A 87 -0.10 -3.54 4.12
C VAL A 87 0.41 -2.49 3.16
N VAL A 88 1.52 -1.86 3.50
CA VAL A 88 2.13 -0.76 2.78
C VAL A 88 3.58 -1.14 2.49
N VAL A 89 4.02 -1.04 1.23
CA VAL A 89 5.45 -1.00 0.90
C VAL A 89 6.02 0.28 1.51
N TRP A 90 7.04 0.17 2.35
CA TRP A 90 7.48 1.28 3.19
C TRP A 90 8.88 1.74 2.81
N ASP A 91 9.91 0.98 3.15
CA ASP A 91 11.29 1.28 2.77
C ASP A 91 11.72 0.43 1.58
N ILE A 92 12.47 1.05 0.67
CA ILE A 92 13.03 0.44 -0.52
C ILE A 92 14.52 0.76 -0.54
N ASP A 93 15.34 -0.26 -0.78
CA ASP A 93 16.75 -0.14 -1.09
C ASP A 93 17.03 -0.93 -2.37
N GLU A 94 17.02 -0.20 -3.48
CA GLU A 94 17.28 -0.71 -4.83
C GLU A 94 18.69 -1.28 -4.98
N VAL A 95 19.69 -0.75 -4.25
CA VAL A 95 21.08 -1.22 -4.36
C VAL A 95 21.21 -2.65 -3.84
N THR A 96 20.47 -2.99 -2.78
CA THR A 96 20.46 -4.33 -2.21
C THR A 96 19.29 -5.20 -2.65
N GLY A 97 18.38 -4.64 -3.46
CA GLY A 97 17.14 -5.28 -3.89
C GLY A 97 16.24 -5.64 -2.69
N THR A 98 16.22 -4.82 -1.64
CA THR A 98 15.46 -5.10 -0.40
C THR A 98 14.29 -4.15 -0.23
N VAL A 99 13.20 -4.68 0.32
CA VAL A 99 11.98 -3.91 0.60
C VAL A 99 11.41 -4.27 1.96
N SER A 100 11.01 -3.28 2.74
CA SER A 100 10.25 -3.45 3.97
C SER A 100 8.77 -3.17 3.73
N THR A 101 7.93 -3.85 4.49
CA THR A 101 6.50 -3.54 4.59
C THR A 101 6.16 -3.02 5.98
N ALA A 102 5.13 -2.20 6.05
CA ALA A 102 4.55 -1.73 7.29
C ALA A 102 3.05 -2.01 7.32
N TRP A 103 2.53 -2.21 8.53
CA TRP A 103 1.10 -2.26 8.79
C TRP A 103 0.59 -0.91 9.27
N PHE A 104 -0.54 -0.50 8.72
CA PHE A 104 -1.31 0.65 9.15
C PHE A 104 -2.70 0.19 9.59
N PHE A 105 -3.16 0.68 10.73
CA PHE A 105 -4.46 0.37 11.32
C PHE A 105 -5.39 1.57 11.26
N ARG A 106 -6.68 1.34 11.48
CA ARG A 106 -7.72 2.37 11.50
C ARG A 106 -8.69 2.14 12.65
N VAL A 107 -9.44 3.18 12.98
CA VAL A 107 -10.55 3.11 13.93
C VAL A 107 -11.86 3.08 13.16
N CYS A 108 -12.74 2.15 13.50
CA CYS A 108 -14.11 2.11 12.98
C CYS A 108 -15.10 2.14 14.13
N GLN A 109 -16.12 2.99 14.01
CA GLN A 109 -17.25 3.00 14.93
C GLN A 109 -18.52 2.67 14.16
N LYS A 110 -18.95 1.41 14.30
CA LYS A 110 -20.18 0.86 13.75
C LYS A 110 -21.07 0.41 14.92
N GLY A 111 -22.35 0.75 14.89
CA GLY A 111 -23.28 0.50 16.00
C GLY A 111 -24.49 1.44 15.95
N LEU A 112 -25.06 1.78 17.12
CA LEU A 112 -26.22 2.69 17.23
C LEU A 112 -25.96 4.06 16.57
N PHE A 113 -24.73 4.56 16.66
CA PHE A 113 -24.22 5.71 15.91
C PHE A 113 -23.12 5.23 14.96
N ASN A 114 -23.40 5.20 13.66
CA ASN A 114 -22.44 4.81 12.63
C ASN A 114 -21.63 6.04 12.19
N LEU A 115 -20.43 6.20 12.76
CA LEU A 115 -19.52 7.30 12.40
C LEU A 115 -18.58 6.92 11.23
N GLY A 116 -18.63 5.67 10.77
CA GLY A 116 -17.79 5.16 9.70
C GLY A 116 -16.42 4.68 10.19
N CYS A 117 -15.38 4.90 9.39
CA CYS A 117 -14.01 4.47 9.67
C CYS A 117 -13.02 5.59 9.35
N SER A 118 -11.97 5.73 10.15
CA SER A 118 -10.85 6.60 9.82
C SER A 118 -10.07 6.09 8.60
N PRO A 119 -9.22 6.93 7.99
CA PRO A 119 -8.12 6.43 7.19
C PRO A 119 -7.21 5.50 8.01
N TYR A 120 -6.45 4.64 7.34
CA TYR A 120 -5.40 3.80 7.91
C TYR A 120 -4.17 4.64 8.27
N GLY A 121 -4.28 5.44 9.33
CA GLY A 121 -3.24 6.35 9.81
C GLY A 121 -2.48 5.87 11.05
N ILE A 122 -2.87 4.76 11.67
CA ILE A 122 -2.20 4.25 12.88
C ILE A 122 -1.03 3.34 12.47
N GLY A 123 0.17 3.90 12.43
CA GLY A 123 1.40 3.22 12.00
C GLY A 123 2.53 4.24 11.79
N PRO A 124 3.63 3.86 11.11
CA PRO A 124 3.92 2.52 10.58
C PRO A 124 4.26 1.52 11.70
N ILE A 125 3.66 0.33 11.69
CA ILE A 125 4.15 -0.82 12.48
C ILE A 125 5.00 -1.70 11.56
N PRO A 126 6.31 -1.87 11.82
CA PRO A 126 7.17 -2.71 10.99
C PRO A 126 6.63 -4.13 10.85
N ALA A 127 6.64 -4.66 9.63
CA ALA A 127 6.12 -5.99 9.31
C ALA A 127 7.22 -6.87 8.68
N PHE A 128 7.00 -7.36 7.46
CA PHE A 128 7.92 -8.25 6.78
C PHE A 128 8.95 -7.48 5.95
N THR A 129 10.15 -8.05 5.83
CA THR A 129 11.17 -7.62 4.87
C THR A 129 11.30 -8.70 3.81
N TYR A 130 11.44 -8.27 2.56
CA TYR A 130 11.61 -9.14 1.40
C TYR A 130 12.84 -8.70 0.59
N LYS A 131 13.26 -9.58 -0.31
CA LYS A 131 14.21 -9.29 -1.37
C LYS A 131 13.56 -9.49 -2.74
N GLU A 132 14.20 -8.93 -3.76
CA GLU A 132 13.99 -9.40 -5.12
C GLU A 132 14.03 -10.93 -5.16
N ASN A 133 13.13 -11.49 -5.95
CA ASN A 133 12.84 -12.90 -6.07
C ASN A 133 12.07 -13.57 -4.93
N ASP A 134 11.75 -12.87 -3.84
CA ASP A 134 10.88 -13.42 -2.80
C ASP A 134 9.42 -13.43 -3.24
N TRP A 135 8.65 -14.36 -2.67
CA TRP A 135 7.21 -14.44 -2.85
C TRP A 135 6.49 -13.51 -1.88
N ILE A 136 5.57 -12.70 -2.41
CA ILE A 136 4.69 -11.83 -1.65
C ILE A 136 3.23 -12.24 -1.83
N PHE A 137 2.48 -12.22 -0.73
CA PHE A 137 1.06 -12.51 -0.73
C PHE A 137 0.26 -11.25 -1.08
N LEU A 138 -0.65 -11.37 -2.05
CA LEU A 138 -1.43 -10.25 -2.59
C LEU A 138 -2.89 -10.24 -2.11
N GLY A 139 -3.31 -11.25 -1.36
CA GLY A 139 -4.73 -11.49 -1.07
C GLY A 139 -5.44 -12.28 -2.16
N PRO A 140 -6.76 -12.52 -1.95
CA PRO A 140 -7.66 -13.08 -2.94
C PRO A 140 -7.96 -12.11 -4.10
#